data_AF-A0A510VAA7-F1
#
_entry.id   AF-A0A510VAA7-F1
#
_cell.length_a   1.000
_cell.length_b   1.000
_cell.length_c   1.000
_cell.angle_alpha   90.00
_cell.angle_beta   90.00
_cell.angle_gamma   90.00
#
_symmetry.space_group_name_H-M   'P 1'
#
loop_
_entity.id
_entity.type
_entity.pdbx_description
1 polymer ?
#
loop_
_entity_poly.entity_id
_entity_poly.type
_entity_poly.pdbx_seq_one_letter_code
_entity_poly.pdbx_strand_id
1 'polypeptide(L)'
;MRQPRRSIVAALTLSAALLSTAACTGGGGDDGQENADPAVTATTPAWPTAIDPTSTTEPIYVVWTDVVETGEGDTAKLQPTIDSLGTLGYQTLPWDPACQTGAEELLAGLTGFTNPLGVGVVFASAQDAGTFDTLYDGNTISLTPGTYTCGASS
;
A
#
# COMPACT_ATOMS: atom_id res chain seq x y z
N MET A 1 61.23 -0.10 27.82
CA MET A 1 60.86 1.17 28.48
C MET A 1 59.38 1.10 28.84
N ARG A 2 59.04 1.47 30.08
CA ARG A 2 57.75 1.27 30.74
C ARG A 2 56.85 2.52 30.61
N GLN A 3 55.53 2.26 30.54
CA GLN A 3 54.39 3.10 31.00
C GLN A 3 54.05 4.39 30.21
N PRO A 4 52.86 5.00 30.43
CA PRO A 4 51.51 4.41 30.44
C PRO A 4 50.49 5.32 29.71
N ARG A 5 49.41 4.78 29.12
CA ARG A 5 48.23 5.61 28.82
C ARG A 5 47.18 5.40 29.89
N ARG A 6 46.92 6.47 30.65
CA ARG A 6 45.97 6.57 31.75
C ARG A 6 44.53 6.58 31.23
N SER A 7 43.67 5.94 32.02
CA SER A 7 42.22 5.83 31.91
C SER A 7 41.49 7.18 31.88
N ILE A 8 40.38 7.22 31.15
CA ILE A 8 39.19 8.00 31.55
C ILE A 8 38.01 7.03 31.54
N VAL A 9 37.46 6.82 32.73
CA VAL A 9 36.19 6.18 33.01
C VAL A 9 35.09 7.19 32.66
N ALA A 10 34.13 6.78 31.84
CA ALA A 10 32.83 7.44 31.76
C ALA A 10 31.76 6.36 31.91
N ALA A 11 31.34 6.16 33.16
CA ALA A 11 30.20 5.32 33.51
C ALA A 11 28.92 6.04 33.08
N LEU A 12 28.27 5.55 32.02
CA LEU A 12 26.92 5.94 31.66
C LEU A 12 25.94 5.07 32.46
N THR A 13 25.52 5.58 33.61
CA THR A 13 24.37 5.07 34.36
C THR A 13 23.10 5.50 33.62
N LEU A 14 22.55 4.64 32.75
CA LEU A 14 21.15 4.77 32.33
C LEU A 14 20.30 3.97 33.31
N SER A 15 19.71 4.71 34.24
CA SER A 15 18.63 4.25 35.11
C SER A 15 17.42 3.85 34.27
N ALA A 16 16.86 2.69 34.62
CA ALA A 16 15.65 2.12 34.09
C ALA A 16 14.43 3.05 34.23
N ALA A 17 13.54 3.03 33.24
CA ALA A 17 12.14 3.38 33.43
C ALA A 17 11.25 2.62 32.43
N LEU A 18 10.64 1.56 32.96
CA LEU A 18 9.26 1.10 32.73
C LEU A 18 8.92 0.45 31.38
N LEU A 19 9.16 -0.87 31.35
CA LEU A 19 8.28 -1.85 30.71
C LEU A 19 6.87 -1.72 31.31
N SER A 20 5.94 -1.10 30.58
CA SER A 20 4.50 -1.27 30.86
C SER A 20 3.96 -2.38 29.97
N THR A 21 4.28 -3.61 30.36
CA THR A 21 3.49 -4.79 30.00
C THR A 21 2.16 -4.70 30.73
N ALA A 22 1.11 -4.18 30.08
CA ALA A 22 -0.25 -4.37 30.56
C ALA A 22 -0.70 -5.78 30.15
N ALA A 23 -0.26 -6.75 30.95
CA ALA A 23 -0.86 -8.07 31.00
C ALA A 23 -2.25 -7.96 31.63
N CYS A 24 -3.21 -8.61 30.98
CA CYS A 24 -4.48 -9.02 31.55
C CYS A 24 -4.25 -9.77 32.88
N THR A 25 -4.93 -9.39 33.97
CA THR A 25 -5.64 -10.29 34.89
C THR A 25 -6.00 -9.60 36.20
N GLY A 26 -7.31 -9.39 36.39
CA GLY A 26 -8.00 -9.79 37.61
C GLY A 26 -7.90 -8.90 38.85
N GLY A 27 -9.05 -8.31 39.19
CA GLY A 27 -9.59 -8.47 40.54
C GLY A 27 -9.70 -7.22 41.41
N GLY A 28 -10.94 -6.73 41.55
CA GLY A 28 -11.46 -6.20 42.81
C GLY A 28 -11.39 -4.69 42.99
N GLY A 29 -12.56 -4.04 42.92
CA GLY A 29 -12.73 -2.65 43.36
C GLY A 29 -13.96 -2.01 42.73
N ASP A 30 -15.11 -2.29 43.33
CA ASP A 30 -16.38 -1.57 43.14
C ASP A 30 -16.18 -0.06 43.32
N ASP A 31 -16.91 0.74 42.53
CA ASP A 31 -17.43 2.08 42.85
C ASP A 31 -17.57 2.93 41.57
N GLY A 32 -18.76 2.83 40.97
CA GLY A 32 -19.44 3.96 40.30
C GLY A 32 -18.73 4.60 39.11
N GLN A 33 -19.06 4.13 37.91
CA GLN A 33 -19.65 4.95 36.83
C GLN A 33 -19.76 4.04 35.59
N GLU A 34 -20.94 3.50 35.31
CA GLU A 34 -21.27 2.92 34.00
C GLU A 34 -21.25 4.05 32.96
N ASN A 35 -20.06 4.51 32.58
CA ASN A 35 -19.87 5.05 31.26
C ASN A 35 -19.89 3.84 30.35
N ALA A 36 -21.07 3.54 29.81
CA ALA A 36 -21.20 2.76 28.60
C ALA A 36 -20.22 3.35 27.59
N ASP A 37 -19.07 2.70 27.44
CA ASP A 37 -18.15 2.96 26.35
C ASP A 37 -19.02 2.89 25.09
N PRO A 38 -19.21 3.98 24.34
CA PRO A 38 -20.01 3.90 23.13
C PRO A 38 -19.32 2.84 22.30
N ALA A 39 -19.96 1.68 22.18
CA ALA A 39 -19.44 0.59 21.40
C ALA A 39 -19.09 1.19 20.05
N VAL A 40 -17.79 1.37 19.81
CA VAL A 40 -17.28 1.84 18.54
C VAL A 40 -17.62 0.70 17.61
N THR A 41 -18.78 0.77 17.00
CA THR A 41 -19.13 -0.08 15.88
C THR A 41 -18.06 0.19 14.86
N ALA A 42 -17.07 -0.71 14.79
CA ALA A 42 -16.02 -0.66 13.80
C ALA A 42 -16.71 -0.79 12.45
N THR A 43 -17.04 0.34 11.84
CA THR A 43 -17.58 0.38 10.50
C THR A 43 -16.48 -0.13 9.60
N THR A 44 -16.72 -1.24 8.89
CA THR A 44 -15.80 -1.72 7.86
C THR A 44 -15.52 -0.55 6.90
N PRO A 45 -14.26 -0.19 6.65
CA PRO A 45 -13.95 0.89 5.71
C PRO A 45 -14.54 0.57 4.34
N ALA A 46 -15.10 1.59 3.69
CA ALA A 46 -15.67 1.43 2.35
C ALA A 46 -14.56 1.36 1.29
N TRP A 47 -14.77 0.52 0.27
CA TRP A 47 -13.89 0.47 -0.89
C TRP A 47 -13.97 1.79 -1.68
N PRO A 48 -12.82 2.41 -2.04
CA PRO A 48 -12.80 3.66 -2.79
C PRO A 48 -13.28 3.48 -4.23
N THR A 49 -13.79 4.54 -4.86
CA THR A 49 -14.28 4.46 -6.24
C THR A 49 -13.14 4.65 -7.23
N ALA A 50 -12.96 3.70 -8.14
CA ALA A 50 -12.02 3.85 -9.25
C ALA A 50 -12.57 4.79 -10.32
N ILE A 51 -11.68 5.44 -11.06
CA ILE A 51 -12.01 6.33 -12.18
C ILE A 51 -11.56 5.73 -13.50
N ASP A 52 -12.14 6.22 -14.59
CA ASP A 52 -11.61 5.99 -15.93
C ASP A 52 -10.40 6.93 -16.13
N PRO A 53 -9.19 6.41 -16.45
CA PRO A 53 -8.01 7.25 -16.69
C PRO A 53 -8.20 8.25 -17.85
N THR A 54 -9.13 7.99 -18.78
CA THR A 54 -9.48 8.91 -19.89
C THR A 54 -10.42 10.04 -19.50
N SER A 55 -11.03 9.97 -18.31
CA SER A 55 -12.01 10.96 -17.84
C SER A 55 -11.39 12.25 -17.28
N THR A 56 -10.06 12.28 -17.13
CA THR A 56 -9.33 13.40 -16.54
C THR A 56 -8.01 13.66 -17.26
N THR A 57 -7.56 14.91 -17.22
CA THR A 57 -6.21 15.32 -17.62
C THR A 57 -5.31 15.59 -16.42
N GLU A 58 -5.85 15.50 -15.19
CA GLU A 58 -5.09 15.65 -13.97
C GLU A 58 -4.26 14.39 -13.66
N PRO A 59 -3.21 14.49 -12.83
CA PRO A 59 -2.48 13.31 -12.38
C PRO A 59 -3.41 12.29 -11.71
N ILE A 60 -3.27 11.03 -12.12
CA ILE A 60 -3.96 9.88 -11.55
C ILE A 60 -3.00 9.09 -10.66
N TYR A 61 -3.58 8.27 -9.80
CA TYR A 61 -2.87 7.35 -8.92
C TYR A 61 -3.26 5.94 -9.30
N VAL A 62 -2.30 5.17 -9.80
CA VAL A 62 -2.53 3.77 -10.19
C VAL A 62 -1.90 2.86 -9.15
N VAL A 63 -2.74 1.97 -8.61
CA VAL A 63 -2.30 0.87 -7.76
C VAL A 63 -2.15 -0.37 -8.64
N TRP A 64 -0.91 -0.76 -8.92
CA TRP A 64 -0.59 -1.95 -9.71
C TRP A 64 -0.63 -3.18 -8.81
N THR A 65 -1.51 -4.13 -9.13
CA THR A 65 -1.75 -5.32 -8.30
C THR A 65 -1.11 -6.58 -8.86
N ASP A 66 -0.86 -6.61 -10.17
CA ASP A 66 -0.16 -7.72 -10.83
C ASP A 66 0.51 -7.24 -12.12
N VAL A 67 1.63 -7.84 -12.50
CA VAL A 67 2.42 -7.46 -13.68
C VAL A 67 3.06 -8.69 -14.30
N VAL A 68 3.03 -8.77 -15.62
CA VAL A 68 3.74 -9.77 -16.43
C VAL A 68 4.58 -9.08 -17.49
N GLU A 69 5.55 -9.78 -18.07
CA GLU A 69 6.26 -9.31 -19.26
C GLU A 69 5.45 -9.57 -20.53
N THR A 70 5.32 -8.59 -21.42
CA THR A 70 4.70 -8.82 -22.73
C THR A 70 5.60 -9.66 -23.62
N GLY A 71 5.01 -10.65 -24.31
CA GLY A 71 5.72 -11.55 -25.23
C GLY A 71 6.09 -12.90 -24.59
N GLU A 72 6.81 -12.89 -23.46
CA GLU A 72 7.11 -14.12 -22.68
C GLU A 72 6.04 -14.42 -21.62
N GLY A 73 5.31 -13.41 -21.16
CA GLY A 73 4.24 -13.54 -20.19
C GLY A 73 2.90 -13.88 -20.84
N ASP A 74 2.25 -14.89 -20.28
CA ASP A 74 0.87 -15.24 -20.59
C ASP A 74 -0.06 -14.28 -19.84
N THR A 75 -0.80 -13.44 -20.57
CA THR A 75 -1.77 -12.51 -19.97
C THR A 75 -2.88 -13.24 -19.21
N ALA A 76 -3.09 -14.54 -19.45
CA ALA A 76 -3.97 -15.37 -18.64
C ALA A 76 -3.50 -15.48 -17.17
N LYS A 77 -2.20 -15.26 -16.89
CA LYS A 77 -1.69 -15.20 -15.50
C LYS A 77 -2.26 -14.02 -14.72
N LEU A 78 -2.69 -12.96 -15.40
CA LEU A 78 -3.34 -11.80 -14.77
C LEU A 78 -4.81 -12.07 -14.43
N GLN A 79 -5.43 -13.11 -15.02
CA GLN A 79 -6.86 -13.36 -14.88
C GLN A 79 -7.32 -13.57 -13.42
N PRO A 80 -6.60 -14.30 -12.55
CA PRO A 80 -6.99 -14.44 -11.15
C PRO A 80 -7.07 -13.09 -10.41
N THR A 81 -6.13 -12.19 -10.71
CA THR A 81 -6.12 -10.84 -10.13
C THR A 81 -7.30 -10.02 -10.66
N ILE A 82 -7.59 -10.09 -11.96
CA ILE A 82 -8.74 -9.42 -12.59
C ILE A 82 -10.06 -9.91 -11.97
N ASP A 83 -10.22 -11.22 -11.77
CA ASP A 83 -11.43 -11.81 -11.19
C ASP A 83 -11.61 -11.41 -9.71
N SER A 84 -10.51 -11.36 -8.95
CA SER A 84 -10.48 -10.88 -7.57
C SER A 84 -10.95 -9.43 -7.47
N LEU A 85 -10.39 -8.54 -8.31
CA LEU A 85 -10.78 -7.14 -8.39
C LEU A 85 -12.23 -6.97 -8.87
N GLY A 86 -12.68 -7.80 -9.82
CA GLY A 86 -14.05 -7.83 -10.30
C GLY A 86 -15.06 -8.17 -9.19
N THR A 87 -14.71 -9.07 -8.27
CA THR A 87 -15.54 -9.41 -7.09
C THR A 87 -15.69 -8.23 -6.13
N LEU A 88 -14.70 -7.34 -6.09
CA LEU A 88 -14.71 -6.10 -5.31
C LEU A 88 -15.41 -4.93 -6.05
N GLY A 89 -15.85 -5.15 -7.29
CA GLY A 89 -16.54 -4.15 -8.11
C GLY A 89 -15.62 -3.35 -9.03
N TYR A 90 -14.32 -3.66 -9.09
CA TYR A 90 -13.37 -3.00 -9.98
C TYR A 90 -13.28 -3.74 -11.31
N GLN A 91 -13.70 -3.08 -12.39
CA GLN A 91 -13.56 -3.60 -13.74
C GLN A 91 -12.22 -3.14 -14.31
N THR A 92 -11.22 -4.02 -14.24
CA THR A 92 -9.86 -3.74 -14.75
C THR A 92 -9.54 -4.64 -15.93
N LEU A 93 -8.79 -4.12 -16.89
CA LEU A 93 -8.17 -4.92 -17.95
C LEU A 93 -6.64 -4.78 -17.86
N PRO A 94 -5.87 -5.73 -18.40
CA PRO A 94 -4.44 -5.53 -18.60
C PRO A 94 -4.23 -4.27 -19.44
N TRP A 95 -3.36 -3.39 -18.96
CA TRP A 95 -3.01 -2.17 -19.67
C TRP A 95 -1.52 -1.88 -19.55
N ASP A 96 -1.04 -1.16 -20.55
CA ASP A 96 0.38 -0.85 -20.73
C ASP A 96 0.78 0.26 -19.74
N PRO A 97 1.73 0.02 -18.83
CA PRO A 97 2.26 1.06 -17.94
C PRO A 97 2.89 2.25 -18.68
N ALA A 98 3.30 2.11 -19.94
CA ALA A 98 3.75 3.24 -20.75
C ALA A 98 2.65 4.30 -20.97
N CYS A 99 1.37 3.91 -20.77
CA CYS A 99 0.23 4.82 -20.81
C CYS A 99 0.10 5.74 -19.61
N GLN A 100 0.98 5.61 -18.61
CA GLN A 100 1.09 6.53 -17.50
C GLN A 100 2.53 7.00 -17.39
N THR A 101 2.71 8.32 -17.29
CA THR A 101 4.04 8.91 -17.13
C THR A 101 4.78 8.30 -15.93
N GLY A 102 5.92 7.66 -16.18
CA GLY A 102 6.81 7.10 -15.17
C GLY A 102 6.46 5.72 -14.63
N ALA A 103 5.32 5.12 -15.00
CA ALA A 103 4.92 3.82 -14.48
C ALA A 103 5.73 2.66 -15.09
N GLU A 104 6.00 2.71 -16.39
CA GLU A 104 6.83 1.69 -17.08
C GLU A 104 8.23 1.58 -16.48
N GLU A 105 8.95 2.69 -16.34
CA GLU A 105 10.32 2.71 -15.78
C GLU A 105 10.34 2.14 -14.36
N LEU A 106 9.35 2.51 -13.54
CA LEU A 106 9.25 2.02 -12.17
C LEU A 106 8.95 0.52 -12.14
N LEU A 107 7.98 0.03 -12.92
CA LEU A 107 7.63 -1.38 -12.93
C LEU A 107 8.73 -2.25 -13.54
N ALA A 108 9.38 -1.79 -14.60
CA ALA A 108 10.56 -2.45 -15.17
C ALA A 108 11.68 -2.56 -14.12
N GLY A 109 11.94 -1.48 -13.36
CA GLY A 109 12.93 -1.48 -12.28
C GLY A 109 12.62 -2.45 -11.13
N LEU A 110 11.34 -2.66 -10.80
CA LEU A 110 10.90 -3.56 -9.73
C LEU A 110 10.86 -5.03 -10.16
N THR A 111 10.41 -5.30 -11.38
CA THR A 111 10.13 -6.65 -11.87
C THR A 111 11.29 -7.24 -12.69
N GLY A 112 12.14 -6.39 -13.26
CA GLY A 112 13.14 -6.77 -14.24
C GLY A 112 12.57 -7.01 -15.65
N PHE A 113 11.29 -6.73 -15.88
CA PHE A 113 10.67 -6.90 -17.20
C PHE A 113 11.04 -5.76 -18.14
N THR A 114 11.27 -6.10 -19.41
CA THR A 114 11.61 -5.11 -20.44
C THR A 114 10.37 -4.37 -20.91
N ASN A 115 9.26 -5.10 -21.07
CA ASN A 115 7.97 -4.55 -21.48
C ASN A 115 6.89 -5.03 -20.49
N PRO A 116 6.67 -4.34 -19.36
CA PRO A 116 5.67 -4.76 -18.39
C PRO A 116 4.25 -4.56 -18.94
N LEU A 117 3.34 -5.46 -18.61
CA LEU A 117 1.89 -5.32 -18.78
C LEU A 117 1.23 -5.61 -17.45
N GLY A 118 0.42 -4.67 -16.95
CA GLY A 118 -0.08 -4.72 -15.58
C GLY A 118 -1.58 -4.71 -15.46
N VAL A 119 -2.07 -5.19 -14.32
CA VAL A 119 -3.41 -4.92 -13.81
C VAL A 119 -3.28 -3.81 -12.78
N GLY A 120 -3.96 -2.70 -13.02
CA GLY A 120 -3.92 -1.54 -12.12
C GLY A 120 -5.30 -0.93 -11.92
N VAL A 121 -5.57 -0.47 -10.69
CA VAL A 121 -6.79 0.27 -10.34
C VAL A 121 -6.45 1.75 -10.27
N VAL A 122 -7.26 2.58 -10.94
CA VAL A 122 -7.00 4.01 -11.11
C VAL A 122 -7.84 4.83 -10.16
N PHE A 123 -7.20 5.77 -9.45
CA PHE A 123 -7.84 6.69 -8.52
C PHE A 123 -7.50 8.15 -8.84
N ALA A 124 -8.42 9.05 -8.52
CA ALA A 124 -8.22 10.50 -8.66
C ALA A 124 -7.32 11.09 -7.56
N SER A 125 -7.15 10.38 -6.43
CA SER A 125 -6.43 10.90 -5.28
C SER A 125 -5.50 9.87 -4.65
N ALA A 126 -4.40 10.35 -4.04
CA ALA A 126 -3.49 9.51 -3.27
C ALA A 126 -4.17 8.86 -2.06
N GLN A 127 -5.16 9.54 -1.48
CA GLN A 127 -5.91 9.04 -0.33
C GLN A 127 -6.75 7.83 -0.69
N ASP A 128 -7.44 7.87 -1.83
CA ASP A 128 -8.23 6.74 -2.32
C ASP A 128 -7.33 5.57 -2.70
N ALA A 129 -6.22 5.83 -3.40
CA ALA A 129 -5.24 4.80 -3.73
C ALA A 129 -4.64 4.15 -2.48
N GLY A 130 -4.29 4.93 -1.45
CA GLY A 130 -3.78 4.40 -0.19
C GLY A 130 -4.84 3.64 0.63
N THR A 131 -6.11 4.06 0.54
CA THR A 131 -7.23 3.34 1.16
C THR A 131 -7.43 1.98 0.50
N PHE A 132 -7.40 1.94 -0.84
CA PHE A 132 -7.46 0.71 -1.60
C PHE A 132 -6.29 -0.22 -1.25
N ASP A 133 -5.05 0.30 -1.27
CA ASP A 133 -3.84 -0.46 -0.95
C ASP A 133 -3.91 -1.12 0.44
N THR A 134 -4.41 -0.37 1.42
CA THR A 134 -4.63 -0.87 2.79
C THR A 134 -5.70 -1.97 2.84
N LEU A 135 -6.80 -1.81 2.10
CA LEU A 135 -7.92 -2.77 2.10
C LEU A 135 -7.62 -4.03 1.28
N TYR A 136 -6.78 -3.93 0.26
CA TYR A 136 -6.38 -5.04 -0.62
C TYR A 136 -5.29 -5.96 0.01
N ASP A 137 -4.87 -5.65 1.24
CA ASP A 137 -4.00 -6.47 2.10
C ASP A 137 -2.58 -6.70 1.55
N GLY A 138 -1.97 -5.67 0.96
CA GLY A 138 -0.55 -5.72 0.56
C GLY A 138 -0.25 -6.54 -0.70
N ASN A 139 -1.26 -6.96 -1.45
CA ASN A 139 -1.10 -7.56 -2.79
C ASN A 139 -0.82 -6.50 -3.89
N THR A 140 -0.32 -5.34 -3.50
CA THR A 140 0.06 -4.26 -4.40
C THR A 140 1.55 -4.38 -4.73
N ILE A 141 1.88 -4.35 -6.00
CA ILE A 141 3.25 -4.28 -6.49
C ILE A 141 3.80 -2.87 -6.31
N SER A 142 3.03 -1.86 -6.73
CA SER A 142 3.42 -0.47 -6.59
C SER A 142 2.24 0.49 -6.69
N LEU A 143 2.43 1.70 -6.16
CA LEU A 143 1.54 2.84 -6.37
C LEU A 143 2.31 3.89 -7.17
N THR A 144 1.77 4.27 -8.32
CA THR A 144 2.41 5.23 -9.24
C THR A 144 1.52 6.45 -9.45
N PRO A 145 2.00 7.67 -9.14
CA PRO A 145 1.35 8.90 -9.57
C PRO A 145 1.83 9.29 -10.97
N GLY A 146 0.94 9.78 -11.82
CA GLY A 146 1.34 10.26 -13.15
C GLY A 146 0.15 10.67 -13.99
N THR A 147 0.39 11.36 -15.10
CA THR A 147 -0.66 11.68 -16.08
C THR A 147 -0.86 10.51 -17.04
N TYR A 148 -2.12 10.26 -17.39
CA TYR A 148 -2.47 9.31 -18.45
C TYR A 148 -2.17 9.91 -19.83
N THR A 149 -1.52 9.14 -20.70
CA THR A 149 -1.00 9.62 -22.00
C THR A 149 -1.60 8.87 -23.19
N CYS A 150 -2.16 7.68 -23.01
CA CYS A 150 -2.80 6.89 -24.08
C CYS A 150 -4.26 7.32 -24.33
N GLY A 151 -4.56 8.61 -24.19
CA GLY A 151 -5.90 9.20 -24.33
C GLY A 151 -6.69 8.67 -25.52
N ALA A 152 -8.00 8.47 -25.29
CA ALA A 152 -9.00 7.82 -26.14
C ALA A 152 -8.74 7.99 -27.64
N SER A 153 -8.63 6.86 -28.34
CA SER A 153 -8.78 6.85 -29.80
C SER A 153 -10.07 7.60 -30.13
N SER A 154 -9.91 8.75 -30.79
CA SER A 154 -11.02 9.57 -31.29
C SER A 154 -11.82 8.80 -32.35
#